data_AF-A0A534MJ23-F1
#
_entry.id   AF-A0A534MJ23-F1
#
_cell.length_a   1.000
_cell.length_b   1.000
_cell.length_c   1.000
_cell.angle_alpha   90.00
_cell.angle_beta   90.00
_cell.angle_gamma   90.00
#
_symmetry.space_group_name_H-M   'P 1'
#
loop_
_entity.id
_entity.type
_entity.pdbx_description
1 polymer ?
#
loop_
_entity_poly.entity_id
_entity_poly.type
_entity_poly.pdbx_seq_one_letter_code
_entity_poly.pdbx_strand_id
1 'polypeptide(L)'
;MPLEEKKKSRLYALKPLTDRLPAVTRPEGHVHFRTKMFWVLAILVLYFAMTNIFIYGLDRANVIDFFSSLRAILAGAQGSLMHLGIGPIVTASIIMQLFAGAKIINLDLQDDEDKSVYQGTQKFLVILMIFVEAIPQVFGFLTPASGFVTALNGSFLFGLISVGHGTFLAQILIVIQLFAGSYLVFLMDEVVSKWGIGSGISLFIAGGVAQQIFTGTFNWEPSSATSRIPAGTIPKTVWYLQNYPGSQLAGGGIEQIMVQPPNPLIALIGTVAIFLIVAYVESTRIELPLAHGMARGARGRYPIRLMYASNIPVILVAAVLANVSMFSLLFWQHPEWPLVGHASW
;
A
#
# COMPACT_ATOMS: atom_id res chain seq x y z
N MET A 1 11.88 23.53 -45.12
CA MET A 1 11.69 23.86 -43.69
C MET A 1 12.62 22.95 -42.92
N PRO A 2 13.63 23.49 -42.20
CA PRO A 2 14.48 22.65 -41.38
C PRO A 2 13.60 22.00 -40.30
N LEU A 3 13.75 20.69 -40.14
CA LEU A 3 13.12 19.92 -39.07
C LEU A 3 13.53 20.57 -37.74
N GLU A 4 12.57 21.17 -37.03
CA GLU A 4 12.77 21.57 -35.65
C GLU A 4 13.26 20.35 -34.89
N GLU A 5 14.52 20.37 -34.44
CA GLU A 5 15.02 19.44 -33.44
C GLU A 5 14.10 19.56 -32.21
N LYS A 6 13.13 18.66 -32.10
CA LYS A 6 12.35 18.48 -30.87
C LYS A 6 13.36 18.28 -29.76
N LYS A 7 13.57 19.30 -28.92
CA LYS A 7 14.44 19.23 -27.74
C LYS A 7 14.07 17.97 -26.96
N LYS A 8 14.94 16.95 -27.03
CA LYS A 8 14.77 15.70 -26.29
C LYS A 8 14.61 16.02 -24.81
N SER A 9 13.62 15.39 -24.17
CA SER A 9 13.27 15.64 -22.77
C SER A 9 14.50 15.46 -21.86
N ARG A 10 14.62 16.28 -20.81
CA ARG A 10 15.72 16.19 -19.83
C ARG A 10 15.83 14.81 -19.15
N LEU A 11 14.80 13.99 -19.25
CA LEU A 11 14.79 12.60 -18.77
C LEU A 11 15.71 11.65 -19.56
N TYR A 12 16.08 12.00 -20.79
CA TYR A 12 17.08 11.23 -21.55
C TYR A 12 18.45 11.19 -20.86
N ALA A 13 18.74 12.15 -19.96
CA ALA A 13 19.95 12.13 -19.13
C ALA A 13 19.96 10.99 -18.08
N LEU A 14 18.78 10.45 -17.72
CA LEU A 14 18.65 9.32 -16.78
C LEU A 14 18.72 7.96 -17.50
N LYS A 15 18.66 7.92 -18.83
CA LYS A 15 18.75 6.70 -19.65
C LYS A 15 19.91 5.75 -19.24
N PRO A 16 21.15 6.19 -18.99
CA PRO A 16 22.24 5.27 -18.61
C PRO A 16 22.08 4.60 -17.23
N LEU A 17 21.32 5.20 -16.30
CA LEU A 17 21.01 4.61 -15.00
C LEU A 17 19.79 3.69 -15.10
N THR A 18 18.80 4.14 -15.87
CA THR A 18 17.55 3.45 -16.11
C THR A 18 17.72 2.11 -16.85
N ASP A 19 18.63 2.05 -17.83
CA ASP A 19 18.89 0.84 -18.62
C ASP A 19 19.60 -0.27 -17.80
N ARG A 20 20.20 0.08 -16.66
CA ARG A 20 20.87 -0.88 -15.76
C ARG A 20 19.96 -1.41 -14.65
N LEU A 21 18.75 -0.88 -14.51
CA LEU A 21 17.83 -1.36 -13.49
C LEU A 21 17.27 -2.74 -13.89
N PRO A 22 17.26 -3.72 -12.97
CA PRO A 22 16.67 -5.02 -13.24
C PRO A 22 15.19 -4.86 -13.55
N ALA A 23 14.76 -5.44 -14.67
CA ALA A 23 13.40 -5.38 -15.16
C ALA A 23 12.90 -6.79 -15.44
N VAL A 24 11.65 -7.06 -15.08
CA VAL A 24 11.00 -8.33 -15.45
C VAL A 24 10.77 -8.35 -16.97
N THR A 25 11.16 -9.41 -17.66
CA THR A 25 10.90 -9.52 -19.11
C THR A 25 9.41 -9.66 -19.36
N ARG A 26 8.92 -8.99 -20.42
CA ARG A 26 7.54 -9.18 -20.89
C ARG A 26 7.45 -10.54 -21.60
N PRO A 27 6.34 -11.26 -21.48
CA PRO A 27 6.16 -12.52 -22.21
C PRO A 27 6.17 -12.26 -23.73
N GLU A 28 6.89 -13.10 -24.48
CA GLU A 28 7.03 -12.99 -25.95
C GLU A 28 5.74 -13.35 -26.71
N GLY A 29 4.79 -14.01 -26.03
CA GLY A 29 3.52 -14.43 -26.62
C GLY A 29 2.34 -14.36 -25.66
N HIS A 30 1.17 -14.77 -26.16
CA HIS A 30 -0.06 -14.81 -25.35
C HIS A 30 0.09 -15.84 -24.21
N VAL A 31 0.08 -15.35 -22.98
CA VAL A 31 0.09 -16.20 -21.79
C VAL A 31 -1.31 -16.79 -21.55
N HIS A 32 -1.37 -18.11 -21.38
CA HIS A 32 -2.61 -18.82 -21.08
C HIS A 32 -3.21 -18.38 -19.73
N PHE A 33 -4.54 -18.36 -19.63
CA PHE A 33 -5.24 -17.91 -18.41
C PHE A 33 -4.80 -18.66 -17.15
N ARG A 34 -4.57 -19.98 -17.25
CA ARG A 34 -4.09 -20.79 -16.11
C ARG A 34 -2.75 -20.32 -15.57
N THR A 35 -1.80 -19.98 -16.45
CA THR A 35 -0.49 -19.46 -16.06
C THR A 35 -0.62 -18.08 -15.44
N LYS A 36 -1.49 -17.21 -15.97
CA LYS A 36 -1.76 -15.90 -15.36
C LYS A 36 -2.33 -16.04 -13.96
N MET A 37 -3.29 -16.95 -13.77
CA MET A 37 -3.90 -17.22 -12.47
C MET A 37 -2.89 -17.79 -11.48
N PHE A 38 -2.01 -18.70 -11.93
CA PHE A 38 -0.94 -19.26 -11.10
C PHE A 38 -0.01 -18.17 -10.58
N TRP A 39 0.45 -17.24 -11.44
CA TRP A 39 1.29 -16.12 -11.02
C TRP A 39 0.59 -15.19 -10.02
N VAL A 40 -0.67 -14.86 -10.27
CA VAL A 40 -1.48 -14.04 -9.36
C VAL A 40 -1.58 -14.69 -7.98
N LEU A 41 -1.91 -15.99 -7.93
CA LEU A 41 -2.05 -16.72 -6.67
C LEU A 41 -0.72 -16.90 -5.94
N ALA A 42 0.35 -17.25 -6.66
CA ALA A 42 1.69 -17.39 -6.09
C ALA A 42 2.18 -16.08 -5.45
N ILE A 43 1.96 -14.95 -6.13
CA ILE A 43 2.33 -13.62 -5.63
C ILE A 43 1.46 -13.20 -4.45
N LEU A 44 0.17 -13.54 -4.46
CA LEU A 44 -0.72 -13.27 -3.33
C LEU A 44 -0.31 -14.07 -2.07
N VAL A 45 0.10 -15.33 -2.22
CA VAL A 45 0.64 -16.13 -1.12
C VAL A 45 1.93 -15.51 -0.58
N LEU A 46 2.84 -15.09 -1.48
CA LEU A 46 4.07 -14.42 -1.07
C LEU A 46 3.79 -13.10 -0.34
N TYR A 47 2.81 -12.32 -0.81
CA TYR A 47 2.35 -11.10 -0.16
C TYR A 47 1.90 -11.38 1.28
N PHE A 48 1.04 -12.39 1.50
CA PHE A 48 0.61 -12.75 2.84
C PHE A 48 1.73 -13.33 3.71
N ALA A 49 2.69 -14.04 3.12
CA ALA A 49 3.87 -14.50 3.86
C ALA A 49 4.68 -13.30 4.37
N MET A 50 4.91 -12.30 3.51
CA MET A 50 5.67 -11.10 3.87
C MET A 50 4.96 -10.25 4.94
N THR A 51 3.63 -10.11 4.88
CA THR A 51 2.88 -9.37 5.92
C THR A 51 3.00 -9.99 7.31
N ASN A 52 3.33 -11.29 7.41
CA ASN A 52 3.54 -11.99 8.68
C ASN A 52 5.00 -11.99 9.15
N ILE A 53 5.96 -11.64 8.30
CA ILE A 53 7.37 -11.55 8.71
C ILE A 53 7.61 -10.15 9.30
N PHE A 54 7.83 -10.12 10.61
CA PHE A 54 8.19 -8.89 11.34
C PHE A 54 9.65 -8.52 11.09
N ILE A 55 9.92 -7.22 11.04
CA ILE A 55 11.26 -6.67 10.91
C ILE A 55 12.06 -6.99 12.17
N TYR A 56 13.30 -7.43 11.98
CA TYR A 56 14.18 -7.75 13.07
C TYR A 56 14.71 -6.48 13.74
N GLY A 57 14.60 -6.40 15.07
CA GLY A 57 15.13 -5.30 15.86
C GLY A 57 14.13 -4.20 16.24
N LEU A 58 12.83 -4.34 15.92
CA LEU A 58 11.79 -3.39 16.34
C LEU A 58 11.27 -3.65 17.77
N ASP A 59 11.05 -2.57 18.53
CA ASP A 59 10.29 -2.65 19.78
C ASP A 59 8.79 -2.76 19.48
N ARG A 60 8.20 -3.93 19.72
CA ARG A 60 6.79 -4.17 19.42
C ARG A 60 5.83 -3.44 20.36
N ALA A 61 6.29 -2.97 21.51
CA ALA A 61 5.44 -2.35 22.53
C ALA A 61 5.24 -0.84 22.32
N ASN A 62 6.20 -0.17 21.67
CA ASN A 62 6.22 1.29 21.52
C ASN A 62 6.02 1.78 20.08
N VAL A 63 5.72 0.88 19.13
CA VAL A 63 5.47 1.25 17.75
C VAL A 63 4.04 1.79 17.61
N ILE A 64 3.93 3.11 17.49
CA ILE A 64 2.64 3.81 17.36
C ILE A 64 2.10 3.63 15.94
N ASP A 65 0.84 3.18 15.82
CA ASP A 65 0.18 2.97 14.54
C ASP A 65 -0.57 4.20 14.01
N PHE A 66 0.18 5.19 13.53
CA PHE A 66 -0.42 6.41 12.97
C PHE A 66 -1.21 6.17 11.67
N PHE A 67 -0.90 5.10 10.93
CA PHE A 67 -1.48 4.83 9.60
C PHE A 67 -2.50 3.70 9.61
N SER A 68 -3.04 3.33 10.76
CA SER A 68 -4.03 2.24 10.89
C SER A 68 -5.22 2.40 9.93
N SER A 69 -5.73 3.63 9.75
CA SER A 69 -6.85 3.94 8.86
C SER A 69 -6.50 3.90 7.37
N LEU A 70 -5.25 4.21 7.00
CA LEU A 70 -4.79 4.25 5.61
C LEU A 70 -4.16 2.92 5.16
N ARG A 71 -3.85 2.02 6.10
CA ARG A 71 -3.20 0.74 5.85
C ARG A 71 -3.94 -0.13 4.84
N ALA A 72 -5.26 -0.15 4.91
CA ALA A 72 -6.10 -0.93 4.01
C ALA A 72 -5.88 -0.52 2.54
N ILE A 73 -5.71 0.79 2.30
CA ILE A 73 -5.53 1.37 0.97
C ILE A 73 -4.06 1.26 0.52
N LEU A 74 -3.12 1.38 1.45
CA LEU A 74 -1.68 1.26 1.18
C LEU A 74 -1.17 -0.19 1.17
N ALA A 75 -2.06 -1.17 1.37
CA ALA A 75 -1.76 -2.60 1.39
C ALA A 75 -0.54 -2.98 2.26
N GLY A 76 -0.30 -2.22 3.33
CA GLY A 76 0.86 -2.40 4.22
C GLY A 76 0.53 -3.20 5.49
N ALA A 77 1.55 -3.60 6.24
CA ALA A 77 1.41 -4.23 7.55
C ALA A 77 2.40 -3.62 8.57
N GLN A 78 1.92 -3.25 9.76
CA GLN A 78 2.78 -2.60 10.76
C GLN A 78 3.90 -3.51 11.23
N GLY A 79 5.12 -2.98 11.33
CA GLY A 79 6.26 -3.71 11.87
C GLY A 79 6.71 -4.92 11.04
N SER A 80 6.12 -5.13 9.87
CA SER A 80 6.45 -6.18 8.91
C SER A 80 7.32 -5.64 7.77
N LEU A 81 7.94 -6.52 6.99
CA LEU A 81 8.60 -6.15 5.72
C LEU A 81 7.69 -5.33 4.79
N MET A 82 6.36 -5.45 4.95
CA MET A 82 5.35 -4.72 4.20
C MET A 82 4.96 -3.37 4.83
N HIS A 83 5.78 -2.78 5.70
CA HIS A 83 5.43 -1.55 6.41
C HIS A 83 5.11 -0.37 5.50
N LEU A 84 5.96 -0.12 4.49
CA LEU A 84 5.73 0.91 3.46
C LEU A 84 4.61 0.51 2.47
N GLY A 85 4.32 -0.80 2.36
CA GLY A 85 3.31 -1.33 1.46
C GLY A 85 3.54 -0.93 0.00
N ILE A 86 2.47 -0.50 -0.67
CA ILE A 86 2.53 0.03 -2.05
C ILE A 86 2.82 1.54 -2.12
N GLY A 87 2.98 2.21 -0.97
CA GLY A 87 3.13 3.67 -0.86
C GLY A 87 4.14 4.25 -1.85
N PRO A 88 5.42 3.82 -1.81
CA PRO A 88 6.45 4.35 -2.70
C PRO A 88 6.15 4.16 -4.19
N ILE A 89 5.50 3.05 -4.54
CA ILE A 89 5.16 2.69 -5.92
C ILE A 89 4.08 3.64 -6.45
N VAL A 90 3.04 3.86 -5.65
CA VAL A 90 1.94 4.75 -5.99
C VAL A 90 2.44 6.20 -6.02
N THR A 91 3.16 6.66 -4.99
CA THR A 91 3.72 8.03 -4.95
C THR A 91 4.56 8.32 -6.18
N ALA A 92 5.43 7.38 -6.58
CA ALA A 92 6.28 7.58 -7.73
C ALA A 92 5.50 7.63 -9.06
N SER A 93 4.49 6.76 -9.21
CA SER A 93 3.59 6.79 -10.36
C SER A 93 2.82 8.11 -10.44
N ILE A 94 2.39 8.67 -9.31
CA ILE A 94 1.66 9.94 -9.24
C ILE A 94 2.55 11.10 -9.68
N ILE A 95 3.79 11.17 -9.19
CA ILE A 95 4.74 12.23 -9.56
C ILE A 95 4.97 12.21 -11.08
N MET A 96 5.17 11.02 -11.67
CA MET A 96 5.35 10.89 -13.12
C MET A 96 4.09 11.25 -13.91
N GLN A 97 2.91 10.82 -13.45
CA GLN A 97 1.62 11.17 -14.07
C GLN A 97 1.36 12.69 -14.00
N LEU A 98 1.69 13.34 -12.89
CA LEU A 98 1.55 14.78 -12.71
C LEU A 98 2.50 15.54 -13.64
N PHE A 99 3.76 15.12 -13.77
CA PHE A 99 4.73 15.77 -14.65
C PHE A 99 4.39 15.62 -16.14
N ALA A 100 3.87 14.45 -16.55
CA ALA A 100 3.38 14.23 -17.90
C ALA A 100 2.07 14.99 -18.17
N GLY A 101 1.12 14.94 -17.23
CA GLY A 101 -0.18 15.61 -17.34
C GLY A 101 -0.08 17.13 -17.35
N ALA A 102 0.80 17.70 -16.54
CA ALA A 102 1.09 19.14 -16.51
C ALA A 102 1.96 19.61 -17.69
N LYS A 103 2.37 18.69 -18.60
CA LYS A 103 3.27 18.96 -19.73
C LYS A 103 4.59 19.63 -19.34
N ILE A 104 5.03 19.45 -18.08
CA ILE A 104 6.36 19.88 -17.62
C ILE A 104 7.42 19.05 -18.33
N ILE A 105 7.09 17.78 -18.59
CA ILE A 105 7.87 16.83 -19.34
C ILE A 105 7.13 16.55 -20.65
N ASN A 106 7.65 17.08 -21.76
CA ASN A 106 7.14 16.77 -23.09
C ASN A 106 7.67 15.41 -23.53
N LEU A 107 6.96 14.35 -23.17
CA LEU A 107 7.15 13.00 -23.71
C LEU A 107 5.94 12.63 -24.56
N ASP A 108 6.19 12.11 -25.75
CA ASP A 108 5.14 11.56 -26.59
C ASP A 108 4.91 10.10 -26.21
N LEU A 109 3.85 9.83 -25.44
CA LEU A 109 3.51 8.46 -25.01
C LEU A 109 3.04 7.57 -26.18
N GLN A 110 2.89 8.12 -27.39
CA GLN A 110 2.64 7.34 -28.61
C GLN A 110 3.93 6.76 -29.21
N ASP A 111 5.09 7.34 -28.89
CA ASP A 111 6.39 6.82 -29.32
C ASP A 111 6.90 5.76 -28.33
N ASP A 112 7.43 4.67 -28.88
CA ASP A 112 7.93 3.54 -28.10
C ASP A 112 9.21 3.91 -27.32
N GLU A 113 10.05 4.79 -27.88
CA GLU A 113 11.27 5.25 -27.20
C GLU A 113 10.92 6.10 -25.96
N ASP A 114 10.07 7.11 -26.12
CA ASP A 114 9.61 7.96 -25.01
C ASP A 114 8.84 7.16 -23.94
N LYS A 115 8.08 6.15 -24.35
CA LYS A 115 7.38 5.23 -23.44
C LYS A 115 8.33 4.35 -22.63
N SER A 116 9.48 3.97 -23.20
CA SER A 116 10.54 3.26 -22.48
C SER A 116 11.21 4.16 -21.45
N VAL A 117 11.52 5.42 -21.81
CA VAL A 117 12.11 6.42 -20.90
C VAL A 117 11.15 6.77 -19.76
N TYR A 118 9.84 6.88 -20.05
CA TYR A 118 8.81 7.10 -19.04
C TYR A 118 8.77 5.96 -18.03
N GLN A 119 8.64 4.71 -18.50
CA GLN A 119 8.60 3.54 -17.62
C GLN A 119 9.88 3.40 -16.82
N GLY A 120 11.02 3.57 -17.46
CA GLY A 120 12.30 3.43 -16.81
C GLY A 120 12.57 4.50 -15.75
N THR A 121 12.23 5.77 -16.03
CA THR A 121 12.30 6.82 -15.01
C THR A 121 11.32 6.58 -13.88
N GLN A 122 10.11 6.10 -14.16
CA GLN A 122 9.13 5.76 -13.12
C GLN A 122 9.73 4.73 -12.15
N LYS A 123 10.38 3.67 -12.64
CA LYS A 123 11.02 2.66 -11.79
C LYS A 123 12.16 3.24 -10.94
N PHE A 124 13.01 4.06 -11.54
CA PHE A 124 14.06 4.75 -10.80
C PHE A 124 13.46 5.62 -9.68
N LEU A 125 12.38 6.33 -9.99
CA LEU A 125 11.68 7.17 -9.03
C LEU A 125 11.04 6.33 -7.92
N VAL A 126 10.50 5.14 -8.20
CA VAL A 126 10.04 4.19 -7.17
C VAL A 126 11.18 3.85 -6.20
N ILE A 127 12.36 3.47 -6.70
CA ILE A 127 13.52 3.12 -5.86
C ILE A 127 13.93 4.32 -4.99
N LEU A 128 13.95 5.52 -5.55
CA LEU A 128 14.24 6.75 -4.82
C LEU A 128 13.17 7.01 -3.74
N MET A 129 11.89 6.83 -4.05
CA MET A 129 10.79 7.00 -3.11
C MET A 129 10.84 5.99 -1.96
N ILE A 130 11.31 4.76 -2.20
CA ILE A 130 11.50 3.78 -1.12
C ILE A 130 12.49 4.34 -0.09
N PHE A 131 13.61 4.96 -0.51
CA PHE A 131 14.54 5.58 0.43
C PHE A 131 13.95 6.81 1.12
N VAL A 132 13.28 7.67 0.35
CA VAL A 132 12.67 8.92 0.87
C VAL A 132 11.55 8.62 1.87
N GLU A 133 10.80 7.54 1.72
CA GLU A 133 9.78 7.12 2.67
C GLU A 133 10.37 6.28 3.82
N ALA A 134 11.32 5.38 3.58
CA ALA A 134 11.86 4.51 4.62
C ALA A 134 12.68 5.26 5.68
N ILE A 135 13.48 6.25 5.28
CA ILE A 135 14.35 6.99 6.21
C ILE A 135 13.53 7.73 7.29
N PRO A 136 12.59 8.64 6.95
CA PRO A 136 11.73 9.30 7.93
C PRO A 136 11.01 8.35 8.89
N GLN A 137 10.53 7.21 8.39
CA GLN A 137 9.76 6.29 9.22
C GLN A 137 10.63 5.60 10.27
N VAL A 138 11.89 5.29 9.93
CA VAL A 138 12.85 4.69 10.87
C VAL A 138 13.42 5.69 11.88
N PHE A 139 13.67 6.93 11.45
CA PHE A 139 14.17 7.97 12.36
C PHE A 139 13.08 8.62 13.20
N GLY A 140 11.82 8.59 12.75
CA GLY A 140 10.68 9.16 13.46
C GLY A 140 10.04 8.19 14.47
N PHE A 141 9.41 7.12 13.98
CA PHE A 141 8.42 6.36 14.78
C PHE A 141 8.67 4.85 14.88
N LEU A 142 9.53 4.26 14.07
CA LEU A 142 9.97 2.87 14.23
C LEU A 142 11.18 2.81 15.18
N THR A 143 10.91 2.81 16.48
CA THR A 143 11.97 2.76 17.49
C THR A 143 12.62 1.37 17.54
N PRO A 144 13.96 1.27 17.42
CA PRO A 144 14.64 0.00 17.59
C PRO A 144 14.58 -0.46 19.05
N ALA A 145 14.41 -1.77 19.25
CA ALA A 145 14.34 -2.37 20.58
C ALA A 145 15.61 -2.10 21.39
N SER A 146 15.45 -1.67 22.64
CA SER A 146 16.56 -1.37 23.55
C SER A 146 17.54 -2.54 23.69
N GLY A 147 17.05 -3.79 23.75
CA GLY A 147 17.90 -4.99 23.77
C GLY A 147 18.72 -5.23 22.50
N PHE A 148 18.18 -4.86 21.32
CA PHE A 148 18.91 -4.94 20.05
C PHE A 148 19.97 -3.85 19.94
N VAL A 149 19.63 -2.63 20.38
CA VAL A 149 20.55 -1.49 20.48
C VAL A 149 21.71 -1.81 21.42
N THR A 150 21.46 -2.44 22.58
CA THR A 150 22.51 -2.84 23.53
C THR A 150 23.39 -3.96 22.98
N ALA A 151 22.81 -4.95 22.29
CA ALA A 151 23.59 -6.03 21.64
C ALA A 151 24.51 -5.49 20.52
N LEU A 152 24.03 -4.51 19.75
CA LEU A 152 24.82 -3.82 18.72
C LEU A 152 25.84 -2.84 19.30
N ASN A 153 25.61 -2.31 20.50
CA ASN A 153 26.58 -1.45 21.19
C ASN A 153 27.83 -2.23 21.62
N GLY A 154 27.69 -3.53 21.91
CA GLY A 154 28.80 -4.40 22.32
C GLY A 154 29.51 -5.14 21.18
N SER A 155 28.96 -5.13 19.96
CA SER A 155 29.51 -5.86 18.82
C SER A 155 30.24 -4.93 17.86
N PHE A 156 31.53 -5.20 17.62
CA PHE A 156 32.34 -4.52 16.63
C PHE A 156 31.92 -4.97 15.22
N LEU A 157 30.84 -4.37 14.70
CA LEU A 157 30.41 -4.65 13.34
C LEU A 157 31.37 -3.97 12.35
N PHE A 158 32.17 -4.79 11.68
CA PHE A 158 32.96 -4.40 10.50
C PHE A 158 34.16 -3.44 10.72
N GLY A 159 34.84 -3.41 11.87
CA GLY A 159 36.16 -2.75 11.89
C GLY A 159 36.17 -1.22 11.90
N LEU A 160 35.04 -0.58 11.59
CA LEU A 160 35.00 0.79 11.05
C LEU A 160 34.22 1.78 11.92
N ILE A 161 33.46 1.32 12.93
CA ILE A 161 32.53 2.18 13.67
C ILE A 161 32.72 1.99 15.18
N SER A 162 32.93 3.11 15.89
CA SER A 162 33.21 3.17 17.33
C SER A 162 32.03 2.69 18.19
N VAL A 163 32.36 2.13 19.36
CA VAL A 163 31.44 1.80 20.46
C VAL A 163 30.62 3.05 20.82
N GLY A 164 29.29 2.92 20.93
CA GLY A 164 28.37 4.02 21.27
C GLY A 164 27.28 4.36 20.24
N HIS A 165 27.38 3.92 18.99
CA HIS A 165 26.38 4.21 17.93
C HIS A 165 25.37 3.08 17.66
N GLY A 166 25.05 2.26 18.66
CA GLY A 166 24.14 1.12 18.50
C GLY A 166 22.73 1.48 18.01
N THR A 167 22.24 2.68 18.31
CA THR A 167 20.95 3.20 17.82
C THR A 167 20.96 3.46 16.32
N PHE A 168 21.98 4.15 15.83
CA PHE A 168 22.15 4.48 14.40
C PHE A 168 22.37 3.21 13.55
N LEU A 169 23.16 2.26 14.06
CA LEU A 169 23.37 0.97 13.38
C LEU A 169 22.08 0.14 13.30
N ALA A 170 21.31 0.09 14.39
CA ALA A 170 20.01 -0.58 14.39
C ALA A 170 19.05 0.07 13.39
N GLN A 171 19.02 1.40 13.33
CA GLN A 171 18.21 2.15 12.36
C GLN A 171 18.62 1.84 10.91
N ILE A 172 19.92 1.84 10.58
CA ILE A 172 20.39 1.49 9.23
C ILE A 172 19.97 0.05 8.85
N LEU A 173 20.10 -0.91 9.76
CA LEU A 173 19.70 -2.29 9.50
C LEU A 173 18.19 -2.43 9.27
N ILE A 174 17.38 -1.65 9.99
CA ILE A 174 15.92 -1.58 9.78
C ILE A 174 15.60 -0.93 8.42
N VAL A 175 16.29 0.17 8.05
CA VAL A 175 16.12 0.82 6.74
C VAL A 175 16.44 -0.15 5.61
N ILE A 176 17.53 -0.92 5.70
CA ILE A 176 17.89 -1.92 4.69
C ILE A 176 16.83 -3.01 4.58
N GLN A 177 16.27 -3.48 5.71
CA GLN A 177 15.18 -4.46 5.71
C GLN A 177 13.89 -3.90 5.06
N LEU A 178 13.53 -2.65 5.38
CA LEU A 178 12.39 -1.96 4.74
C LEU A 178 12.60 -1.74 3.25
N PHE A 179 13.82 -1.39 2.85
CA PHE A 179 14.20 -1.25 1.46
C PHE A 179 14.05 -2.59 0.73
N ALA A 180 14.60 -3.67 1.29
CA ALA A 180 14.49 -5.00 0.72
C ALA A 180 13.03 -5.45 0.59
N GLY A 181 12.21 -5.24 1.63
CA GLY A 181 10.78 -5.55 1.61
C GLY A 181 10.03 -4.78 0.51
N SER A 182 10.18 -3.45 0.48
CA SER A 182 9.49 -2.58 -0.49
C SER A 182 9.97 -2.83 -1.93
N TYR A 183 11.26 -3.13 -2.11
CA TYR A 183 11.82 -3.49 -3.40
C TYR A 183 11.26 -4.83 -3.91
N LEU A 184 11.06 -5.80 -3.02
CA LEU A 184 10.42 -7.07 -3.35
C LEU A 184 8.96 -6.86 -3.79
N VAL A 185 8.20 -6.01 -3.09
CA VAL A 185 6.83 -5.63 -3.50
C VAL A 185 6.80 -5.01 -4.89
N PHE A 186 7.75 -4.12 -5.18
CA PHE A 186 7.89 -3.53 -6.51
C PHE A 186 8.15 -4.58 -7.60
N LEU A 187 9.03 -5.55 -7.34
CA LEU A 187 9.25 -6.67 -8.27
C LEU A 187 8.00 -7.53 -8.44
N MET A 188 7.27 -7.81 -7.36
CA MET A 188 6.01 -8.56 -7.43
C MET A 188 4.95 -7.83 -8.26
N ASP A 189 4.83 -6.51 -8.12
CA ASP A 189 3.94 -5.71 -8.95
C ASP A 189 4.32 -5.77 -10.43
N GLU A 190 5.62 -5.75 -10.77
CA GLU A 190 6.06 -5.94 -12.14
C GLU A 190 5.71 -7.32 -12.71
N VAL A 191 5.84 -8.37 -11.90
CA VAL A 191 5.48 -9.73 -12.33
C VAL A 191 3.98 -9.83 -12.56
N VAL A 192 3.13 -9.35 -11.64
CA VAL A 192 1.66 -9.38 -11.84
C VAL A 192 1.25 -8.53 -13.05
N SER A 193 1.83 -7.34 -13.21
CA SER A 193 1.47 -6.43 -14.29
C SER A 193 1.85 -6.94 -15.68
N LYS A 194 2.86 -7.82 -15.78
CA LYS A 194 3.32 -8.42 -17.05
C LYS A 194 2.78 -9.82 -17.31
N TRP A 195 2.74 -10.66 -16.27
CA TRP A 195 2.42 -12.09 -16.36
C TRP A 195 1.06 -12.45 -15.75
N GLY A 196 0.51 -11.61 -14.89
CA GLY A 196 -0.73 -11.85 -14.16
C GLY A 196 -1.97 -11.26 -14.83
N ILE A 197 -3.00 -11.05 -14.01
CA ILE A 197 -4.28 -10.44 -14.39
C ILE A 197 -4.41 -9.12 -13.64
N GLY A 198 -4.49 -8.01 -14.37
CA GLY A 198 -4.57 -6.67 -13.77
C GLY A 198 -3.22 -6.12 -13.32
N SER A 199 -3.23 -5.26 -12.30
CA SER A 199 -2.04 -4.66 -11.70
C SER A 199 -1.79 -5.26 -10.31
N GLY A 200 -0.52 -5.45 -9.93
CA GLY A 200 -0.15 -5.94 -8.61
C GLY A 200 -0.64 -5.03 -7.49
N ILE A 201 -0.59 -3.71 -7.68
CA ILE A 201 -1.15 -2.72 -6.76
C ILE A 201 -2.62 -3.05 -6.41
N SER A 202 -3.47 -3.26 -7.41
CA SER A 202 -4.89 -3.58 -7.19
C SER A 202 -5.09 -4.94 -6.51
N LEU A 203 -4.23 -5.91 -6.80
CA LEU A 203 -4.27 -7.24 -6.19
C LEU A 203 -3.93 -7.17 -4.69
N PHE A 204 -2.90 -6.41 -4.31
CA PHE A 204 -2.49 -6.26 -2.92
C PHE A 204 -3.51 -5.51 -2.08
N ILE A 205 -4.13 -4.45 -2.64
CA ILE A 205 -5.24 -3.75 -1.97
C ILE A 205 -6.42 -4.69 -1.75
N ALA A 206 -6.84 -5.42 -2.80
CA ALA A 206 -7.94 -6.35 -2.69
C ALA A 206 -7.66 -7.47 -1.66
N GLY A 207 -6.44 -8.02 -1.67
CA GLY A 207 -6.00 -9.03 -0.71
C GLY A 207 -5.98 -8.50 0.73
N GLY A 208 -5.42 -7.32 0.96
CA GLY A 208 -5.36 -6.69 2.28
C GLY A 208 -6.74 -6.34 2.84
N VAL A 209 -7.62 -5.75 2.03
CA VAL A 209 -9.01 -5.44 2.43
C VAL A 209 -9.80 -6.72 2.70
N ALA A 210 -9.68 -7.74 1.84
CA ALA A 210 -10.33 -9.03 2.05
C ALA A 210 -9.86 -9.71 3.34
N GLN A 211 -8.55 -9.67 3.63
CA GLN A 211 -7.98 -10.17 4.88
C GLN A 211 -8.58 -9.43 6.08
N GLN A 212 -8.64 -8.10 6.06
CA GLN A 212 -9.19 -7.30 7.16
C GLN A 212 -10.68 -7.58 7.41
N ILE A 213 -11.48 -7.74 6.36
CA ILE A 213 -12.90 -8.11 6.49
C ILE A 213 -13.00 -9.52 7.09
N PHE A 214 -12.19 -10.46 6.62
CA PHE A 214 -12.22 -11.83 7.10
C PHE A 214 -11.77 -11.95 8.56
N THR A 215 -10.64 -11.34 8.94
CA THR A 215 -10.15 -11.34 10.32
C THR A 215 -11.07 -10.53 11.24
N GLY A 216 -11.59 -9.40 10.80
CA GLY A 216 -12.58 -8.61 11.55
C GLY A 216 -13.85 -9.39 11.87
N THR A 217 -14.26 -10.28 10.95
CA THR A 217 -15.49 -11.08 11.10
C THR A 217 -15.27 -12.39 11.87
N PHE A 218 -14.20 -13.12 11.57
CA PHE A 218 -14.00 -14.53 11.98
C PHE A 218 -12.82 -14.76 12.95
N ASN A 219 -12.21 -13.73 13.53
CA ASN A 219 -11.10 -13.93 14.45
C ASN A 219 -11.54 -14.47 15.82
N TRP A 220 -11.06 -15.67 16.16
CA TRP A 220 -11.32 -16.34 17.44
C TRP A 220 -10.33 -15.97 18.55
N GLU A 221 -9.26 -15.25 18.22
CA GLU A 221 -8.23 -14.82 19.18
C GLU A 221 -8.78 -13.78 20.15
N PRO A 222 -8.48 -13.87 21.47
CA PRO A 222 -8.93 -12.89 22.44
C PRO A 222 -8.34 -11.51 22.19
N SER A 223 -9.17 -10.48 22.35
CA SER A 223 -8.78 -9.09 22.06
C SER A 223 -7.78 -8.50 23.05
N SER A 224 -7.59 -9.12 24.21
CA SER A 224 -6.67 -8.67 25.24
C SER A 224 -6.19 -9.87 26.06
N ALA A 225 -4.92 -9.86 26.49
CA ALA A 225 -4.36 -10.95 27.30
C ALA A 225 -5.15 -11.23 28.59
N THR A 226 -5.92 -10.24 29.08
CA THR A 226 -6.73 -10.32 30.30
C THR A 226 -8.20 -10.69 30.05
N SER A 227 -8.71 -10.56 28.81
CA SER A 227 -10.12 -10.84 28.49
C SER A 227 -10.23 -11.98 27.50
N ARG A 228 -11.01 -13.02 27.84
CA ARG A 228 -11.30 -14.16 26.94
C ARG A 228 -12.29 -13.81 25.81
N ILE A 229 -12.50 -12.53 25.54
CA ILE A 229 -13.49 -12.05 24.57
C ILE A 229 -12.86 -12.16 23.18
N PRO A 230 -13.41 -12.98 22.26
CA PRO A 230 -12.91 -13.05 20.90
C PRO A 230 -12.95 -11.70 20.19
N ALA A 231 -11.93 -11.38 19.39
CA ALA A 231 -11.84 -10.11 18.67
C ALA A 231 -12.74 -10.02 17.43
N GLY A 232 -13.17 -11.15 16.87
CA GLY A 232 -14.04 -11.20 15.69
C GLY A 232 -15.50 -10.91 16.05
N THR A 233 -16.24 -10.23 15.16
CA THR A 233 -17.64 -9.84 15.40
C THR A 233 -18.56 -11.04 15.64
N ILE A 234 -18.47 -12.10 14.82
CA ILE A 234 -19.31 -13.31 14.99
C ILE A 234 -18.90 -14.10 16.24
N PRO A 235 -17.61 -14.44 16.43
CA PRO A 235 -17.12 -15.13 17.63
C PRO A 235 -17.48 -14.39 18.93
N LYS A 236 -17.36 -13.05 18.95
CA LYS A 236 -17.75 -12.19 20.08
C LYS A 236 -19.24 -12.33 20.38
N THR A 237 -20.09 -12.19 19.37
CA THR A 237 -21.54 -12.29 19.53
C THR A 237 -21.95 -13.65 20.09
N VAL A 238 -21.33 -14.73 19.59
CA VAL A 238 -21.57 -16.10 20.10
C VAL A 238 -21.10 -16.25 21.55
N TRP A 239 -19.91 -15.74 21.88
CA TRP A 239 -19.37 -15.80 23.24
C TRP A 239 -20.23 -15.02 24.24
N TYR A 240 -20.65 -13.80 23.90
CA TYR A 240 -21.53 -13.03 24.77
C TYR A 240 -22.90 -13.70 24.98
N LEU A 241 -23.44 -14.36 23.94
CA LEU A 241 -24.71 -15.08 24.02
C LEU A 241 -24.60 -16.37 24.85
N GLN A 242 -23.43 -17.01 24.88
CA GLN A 242 -23.21 -18.25 25.62
C GLN A 242 -22.78 -18.03 27.09
N ASN A 243 -22.07 -16.94 27.38
CA ASN A 243 -21.42 -16.74 28.67
C ASN A 243 -22.16 -15.76 29.61
N TYR A 244 -23.09 -14.94 29.12
CA TYR A 244 -23.84 -14.00 29.95
C TYR A 244 -25.32 -14.40 30.12
N PRO A 245 -25.86 -14.38 31.36
CA PRO A 245 -27.29 -14.53 31.59
C PRO A 245 -28.07 -13.33 31.04
N GLY A 246 -29.33 -13.58 30.62
CA GLY A 246 -30.19 -12.58 29.94
C GLY A 246 -30.38 -11.25 30.69
N SER A 247 -30.24 -11.23 32.02
CA SER A 247 -30.29 -10.01 32.84
C SER A 247 -29.08 -9.09 32.65
N GLN A 248 -27.89 -9.65 32.41
CA GLN A 248 -26.66 -8.88 32.14
C GLN A 248 -26.54 -8.47 30.67
N LEU A 249 -27.18 -9.22 29.76
CA LEU A 249 -27.33 -8.82 28.36
C LEU A 249 -28.22 -7.57 28.24
N ALA A 250 -29.33 -7.50 28.99
CA ALA A 250 -30.22 -6.34 29.03
C ALA A 250 -29.61 -5.12 29.73
N GLY A 251 -28.68 -5.33 30.67
CA GLY A 251 -28.01 -4.25 31.44
C GLY A 251 -26.79 -3.62 30.77
N GLY A 252 -26.53 -3.91 29.48
CA GLY A 252 -25.41 -3.34 28.74
C GLY A 252 -24.67 -4.32 27.83
N GLY A 253 -24.91 -5.63 27.95
CA GLY A 253 -24.29 -6.63 27.06
C GLY A 253 -24.69 -6.46 25.59
N ILE A 254 -25.92 -6.01 25.31
CA ILE A 254 -26.34 -5.67 23.93
C ILE A 254 -25.56 -4.46 23.40
N GLU A 255 -25.32 -3.44 24.22
CA GLU A 255 -24.48 -2.29 23.85
C GLU A 255 -23.02 -2.70 23.61
N GLN A 256 -22.51 -3.64 24.41
CA GLN A 256 -21.16 -4.21 24.23
C GLN A 256 -21.02 -5.02 22.93
N ILE A 257 -22.05 -5.74 22.52
CA ILE A 257 -22.07 -6.50 21.25
C ILE A 257 -22.25 -5.56 20.05
N MET A 258 -23.16 -4.59 20.17
CA MET A 258 -23.59 -3.76 19.04
C MET A 258 -22.71 -2.54 18.78
N VAL A 259 -22.12 -1.91 19.81
CA VAL A 259 -21.44 -0.61 19.70
C VAL A 259 -20.01 -0.63 20.22
N GLN A 260 -19.72 -1.37 21.30
CA GLN A 260 -18.38 -1.28 21.91
C GLN A 260 -17.31 -2.06 21.13
N PRO A 261 -16.04 -1.57 21.14
CA PRO A 261 -14.88 -2.34 20.70
C PRO A 261 -14.73 -3.66 21.49
N PRO A 262 -14.11 -4.70 20.93
CA PRO A 262 -13.56 -4.83 19.58
C PRO A 262 -14.65 -5.20 18.55
N ASN A 263 -14.49 -4.72 17.31
CA ASN A 263 -15.30 -5.02 16.11
C ASN A 263 -16.82 -5.16 16.35
N PRO A 264 -17.54 -4.04 16.49
CA PRO A 264 -18.96 -4.05 16.84
C PRO A 264 -19.84 -4.63 15.71
N LEU A 265 -20.97 -5.24 16.08
CA LEU A 265 -21.90 -5.83 15.11
C LEU A 265 -22.44 -4.81 14.10
N ILE A 266 -22.59 -3.55 14.52
CA ILE A 266 -23.01 -2.47 13.63
C ILE A 266 -22.01 -2.20 12.50
N ALA A 267 -20.71 -2.41 12.74
CA ALA A 267 -19.69 -2.26 11.71
C ALA A 267 -19.86 -3.33 10.62
N LEU A 268 -20.13 -4.59 11.00
CA LEU A 268 -20.38 -5.66 10.02
C LEU A 268 -21.63 -5.37 9.17
N ILE A 269 -22.74 -4.98 9.81
CA ILE A 269 -23.98 -4.62 9.10
C ILE A 269 -23.72 -3.42 8.18
N GLY A 270 -23.01 -2.40 8.67
CA GLY A 270 -22.62 -1.23 7.88
C GLY A 270 -21.76 -1.60 6.67
N THR A 271 -20.77 -2.47 6.83
CA THR A 271 -19.93 -2.96 5.73
C THR A 271 -20.76 -3.68 4.68
N VAL A 272 -21.69 -4.56 5.08
CA VAL A 272 -22.58 -5.26 4.13
C VAL A 272 -23.49 -4.29 3.40
N ALA A 273 -24.10 -3.33 4.10
CA ALA A 273 -24.96 -2.32 3.49
C ALA A 273 -24.20 -1.46 2.47
N ILE A 274 -23.03 -0.95 2.84
CA ILE A 274 -22.16 -0.17 1.94
C ILE A 274 -21.72 -1.02 0.75
N PHE A 275 -21.34 -2.28 0.97
CA PHE A 275 -20.94 -3.19 -0.11
C PHE A 275 -22.07 -3.37 -1.14
N LEU A 276 -23.30 -3.60 -0.70
CA LEU A 276 -24.45 -3.75 -1.61
C LEU A 276 -24.74 -2.45 -2.38
N ILE A 277 -24.67 -1.29 -1.72
CA ILE A 277 -24.87 0.01 -2.37
C ILE A 277 -23.79 0.26 -3.43
N VAL A 278 -22.52 0.06 -3.08
CA VAL A 278 -21.38 0.27 -4.00
C VAL A 278 -21.44 -0.72 -5.16
N ALA A 279 -21.73 -2.00 -4.92
CA ALA A 279 -21.88 -3.01 -5.96
C ALA A 279 -23.04 -2.66 -6.92
N TYR A 280 -24.16 -2.18 -6.39
CA TYR A 280 -25.28 -1.70 -7.20
C TYR A 280 -24.85 -0.53 -8.08
N VAL A 281 -24.25 0.51 -7.51
CA VAL A 281 -23.79 1.70 -8.25
C VAL A 281 -22.73 1.35 -9.29
N GLU A 282 -21.75 0.51 -8.97
CA GLU A 282 -20.69 0.11 -9.90
C GLU A 282 -21.22 -0.76 -11.06
N SER A 283 -22.24 -1.58 -10.81
CA SER A 283 -22.89 -2.39 -11.86
C SER A 283 -23.72 -1.57 -12.85
N THR A 284 -24.09 -0.32 -12.49
CA THR A 284 -24.89 0.54 -13.35
C THR A 284 -24.08 1.08 -14.53
N ARG A 285 -24.61 0.87 -15.73
CA ARG A 285 -24.00 1.30 -16.99
C ARG A 285 -25.03 1.97 -17.88
N ILE A 286 -24.61 3.03 -18.56
CA ILE A 286 -25.39 3.71 -19.58
C ILE A 286 -24.94 3.16 -20.93
N GLU A 287 -25.85 2.49 -21.65
CA GLU A 287 -25.56 1.95 -22.97
C GLU A 287 -25.87 3.00 -24.05
N LEU A 288 -24.83 3.53 -24.70
CA LEU A 288 -25.01 4.43 -25.84
C LEU A 288 -25.11 3.62 -27.13
N PRO A 289 -26.17 3.80 -27.95
CA PRO A 289 -26.28 3.13 -29.23
C PRO A 289 -25.29 3.73 -30.23
N LEU A 290 -24.48 2.88 -30.87
CA LEU A 290 -23.56 3.25 -31.93
C LEU A 290 -23.99 2.59 -33.24
N ALA A 291 -23.97 3.35 -34.33
CA ALA A 291 -24.16 2.84 -35.68
C ALA A 291 -22.83 2.96 -36.43
N HIS A 292 -22.40 1.88 -37.08
CA HIS A 292 -21.19 1.91 -37.91
C HIS A 292 -21.49 2.62 -39.24
N GLY A 293 -20.74 3.66 -39.57
CA GLY A 293 -20.91 4.41 -40.83
C GLY A 293 -20.54 3.63 -42.09
N MET A 294 -19.56 2.71 -41.99
CA MET A 294 -19.06 1.92 -43.12
C MET A 294 -19.80 0.60 -43.35
N ALA A 295 -20.48 0.08 -42.33
CA ALA A 295 -21.20 -1.20 -42.39
C ALA A 295 -22.69 -0.98 -42.09
N ARG A 296 -23.47 -0.78 -43.16
CA ARG A 296 -24.91 -0.54 -43.08
C ARG A 296 -25.60 -1.71 -42.35
N GLY A 297 -26.26 -1.42 -41.22
CA GLY A 297 -26.97 -2.41 -40.40
C GLY A 297 -26.23 -2.90 -39.15
N ALA A 298 -24.92 -2.63 -39.02
CA ALA A 298 -24.18 -2.97 -37.81
C ALA A 298 -24.42 -1.94 -36.70
N ARG A 299 -25.33 -2.27 -35.77
CA ARG A 299 -25.59 -1.51 -34.55
C ARG A 299 -24.85 -2.17 -33.38
N GLY A 300 -24.01 -1.40 -32.71
CA GLY A 300 -23.36 -1.77 -31.46
C GLY A 300 -23.95 -0.99 -30.29
N ARG A 301 -23.75 -1.48 -29.07
CA ARG A 301 -23.98 -0.70 -27.84
C ARG A 301 -22.65 -0.51 -27.15
N TYR A 302 -22.32 0.73 -26.82
CA TYR A 302 -21.13 1.05 -26.05
C TYR A 302 -21.54 1.34 -24.60
N PRO A 303 -21.24 0.43 -23.65
CA PRO A 303 -21.56 0.65 -22.24
C PRO A 303 -20.54 1.61 -21.61
N ILE A 304 -21.02 2.73 -21.09
CA ILE A 304 -20.24 3.62 -20.22
C ILE A 304 -20.66 3.35 -18.78
N ARG A 305 -19.71 2.98 -17.92
CA ARG A 305 -19.98 2.84 -16.48
C ARG A 305 -20.30 4.21 -15.90
N LEU A 306 -21.34 4.30 -15.05
CA LEU A 306 -21.74 5.57 -14.44
C LEU A 306 -20.58 6.19 -13.62
N MET A 307 -19.89 5.35 -12.86
CA MET A 307 -18.67 5.72 -12.14
C MET A 307 -17.44 5.57 -13.05
N TYR A 308 -17.23 6.55 -13.94
CA TYR A 308 -16.16 6.51 -14.94
C TYR A 308 -14.75 6.51 -14.32
N ALA A 309 -14.54 7.26 -13.23
CA ALA A 309 -13.22 7.43 -12.63
C ALA A 309 -12.76 6.24 -11.76
N SER A 310 -13.63 5.23 -11.54
CA SER A 310 -13.33 4.02 -10.75
C SER A 310 -12.68 4.36 -9.38
N ASN A 311 -11.57 3.71 -9.03
CA ASN A 311 -10.91 3.74 -7.73
C ASN A 311 -9.55 4.49 -7.71
N ILE A 312 -9.00 4.85 -8.88
CA ILE A 312 -7.68 5.49 -9.00
C ILE A 312 -7.59 6.84 -8.26
N PRO A 313 -8.56 7.77 -8.38
CA PRO A 313 -8.49 9.06 -7.67
C PRO A 313 -8.49 8.92 -6.14
N VAL A 314 -9.23 7.93 -5.61
CA VAL A 314 -9.31 7.68 -4.17
C VAL A 314 -7.96 7.16 -3.66
N ILE A 315 -7.35 6.23 -4.40
CA ILE A 315 -6.00 5.72 -4.11
C ILE A 315 -4.98 6.87 -4.10
N LEU A 316 -5.08 7.77 -5.09
CA LEU A 316 -4.26 8.98 -5.21
C LEU A 316 -4.34 9.86 -3.97
N VAL A 317 -5.56 10.23 -3.56
CA VAL A 317 -5.79 11.09 -2.38
C VAL A 317 -5.28 10.43 -1.11
N ALA A 318 -5.52 9.13 -0.93
CA ALA A 318 -5.06 8.39 0.24
C ALA A 318 -3.53 8.32 0.33
N ALA A 319 -2.84 8.08 -0.79
CA ALA A 319 -1.38 8.07 -0.84
C ALA A 319 -0.78 9.45 -0.55
N VAL A 320 -1.34 10.51 -1.14
CA VAL A 320 -0.92 11.89 -0.85
C VAL A 320 -1.15 12.23 0.62
N LEU A 321 -2.32 11.90 1.18
CA LEU A 321 -2.62 12.14 2.59
C LEU A 321 -1.64 11.38 3.50
N ALA A 322 -1.33 10.12 3.20
CA ALA A 322 -0.36 9.34 3.96
C ALA A 322 1.02 10.00 3.98
N ASN A 323 1.51 10.45 2.82
CA ASN A 323 2.80 11.14 2.73
C ASN A 323 2.79 12.47 3.49
N VAL A 324 1.76 13.29 3.32
CA VAL A 324 1.62 14.56 4.03
C VAL A 324 1.57 14.34 5.54
N SER A 325 0.78 13.36 6.02
CA SER A 325 0.72 12.99 7.42
C SER A 325 2.05 12.46 7.95
N MET A 326 2.77 11.65 7.17
CA MET A 326 4.11 11.17 7.52
C MET A 326 5.10 12.32 7.72
N PHE A 327 5.20 13.24 6.76
CA PHE A 327 6.09 14.39 6.87
C PHE A 327 5.67 15.32 8.00
N SER A 328 4.36 15.55 8.17
CA SER A 328 3.86 16.36 9.29
C SER A 328 4.22 15.76 10.65
N LEU A 329 4.10 14.44 10.81
CA LEU A 329 4.48 13.76 12.06
C LEU A 329 5.99 13.77 12.28
N LEU A 330 6.78 13.60 11.22
CA LEU A 330 8.23 13.71 11.28
C LEU A 330 8.66 15.10 11.76
N PHE A 331 8.11 16.17 11.18
CA PHE A 331 8.40 17.54 11.56
C PHE A 331 7.87 17.90 12.95
N TRP A 332 6.78 17.26 13.39
CA TRP A 332 6.26 17.43 14.74
C TRP A 332 7.15 16.75 15.79
N GLN A 333 7.66 15.55 15.51
CA GLN A 333 8.43 14.75 16.47
C GLN A 333 9.93 15.05 16.48
N HIS A 334 10.47 15.74 15.46
CA HIS A 334 11.91 16.04 15.40
C HIS A 334 12.35 17.02 16.51
N PRO A 335 13.34 16.66 17.36
CA PRO A 335 13.75 17.48 18.51
C PRO A 335 14.35 18.85 18.17
N GLU A 336 14.93 19.02 16.97
CA GLU A 336 15.71 20.23 16.62
C GLU A 336 14.99 21.19 15.66
N TRP A 337 14.02 20.73 14.86
CA TRP A 337 13.30 21.57 13.89
C TRP A 337 11.78 21.40 13.96
N PRO A 338 11.13 21.83 15.05
CA PRO A 338 9.67 21.85 15.13
C PRO A 338 9.15 23.05 14.34
N LEU A 339 9.16 22.95 13.00
CA LEU A 339 8.59 23.96 12.11
C LEU A 339 7.06 24.03 12.22
N VAL A 340 6.42 22.96 12.69
CA VAL A 340 4.97 22.86 12.84
C VAL A 340 4.66 22.29 14.22
N GLY A 341 4.06 23.09 15.10
CA GLY A 341 3.37 22.56 16.28
C GLY A 341 3.78 23.02 17.67
N HIS A 342 4.99 23.59 17.82
CA HIS A 342 5.46 24.11 19.11
C HIS A 342 5.54 25.65 19.15
N ALA A 343 5.02 26.33 18.14
CA ALA A 343 4.92 27.78 18.16
C ALA A 343 3.65 28.18 18.91
N SER A 344 3.83 28.80 20.09
CA SER A 344 2.75 29.32 20.95
C SER A 344 2.26 30.68 20.46
N TRP A 345 1.78 30.75 19.21
CA TRP A 345 1.00 31.90 18.74
C TRP A 345 -0.37 31.46 18.26
#